data_AF-A0A1L9NLU7-F1
#
_entry.id   AF-A0A1L9NLU7-F1
#
_cell.length_a   1.000
_cell.length_b   1.000
_cell.length_c   1.000
_cell.angle_alpha   90.00
_cell.angle_beta   90.00
_cell.angle_gamma   90.00
#
_symmetry.space_group_name_H-M   'P 1'
#
loop_
_entity.id
_entity.type
_entity.pdbx_description
1 polymer ?
#
loop_
_entity_poly.entity_id
_entity_poly.type
_entity_poly.pdbx_seq_one_letter_code
_entity_poly.pdbx_strand_id
1 'polypeptide(L)'
;MNLTPVSETQTCSVSPKPKWRNDFIDRELLNFAEGEELLLKFRTDLMPLFPFVLIHEVNFGELREKSPFLLLCIMTACLEHKPALQQKFELEVRSVISTRIMMNMERDMDILRGLLVHIAWSHYHWRNYHAQVYMLLQMAMAIVVDLGLDRYDNFRMRHIYDHGEDTDGSQGGQVLYLTPDGQRAFLGCYYLCSKASIFRRQLNMKHTDWVNYCAERLGQRAEYPSDQYIKALIDIQLLARKAELEVDDPIHAINKDQLFRSIDVLENQIEQLFAPNKNYNTWVLRLELNAIPAIVLGHALSQRDSHHQHNQHRLLRIARSAFNIVTAFLATPASVTPNLPMFSYTSIWYGLLVLSKLSLLSAAATEDKSLEVHSRDIHNLGLAAMQKMETMSRGNDVWDNCRAVTGSMLSWLEKSRTKSQGIQLPRETSRKEEVENPDPLPGPVPEDSPLITEPAVTEDWDAIVWHQMLQDLTWIGGIPVEQQSAVHSFQGPEF
;
A
#
# COMPACT_ATOMS: atom_id res chain seq x y z
N MET A 1 6.20 85.80 7.42
CA MET A 1 6.73 84.46 7.07
C MET A 1 5.57 83.49 7.15
N ASN A 2 5.07 83.06 5.99
CA ASN A 2 3.93 82.15 5.87
C ASN A 2 4.40 80.72 6.18
N LEU A 3 3.71 80.06 7.12
CA LEU A 3 3.82 78.64 7.37
C LEU A 3 2.68 77.93 6.62
N THR A 4 3.03 77.14 5.61
CA THR A 4 2.16 76.11 5.01
C THR A 4 2.60 74.74 5.53
N PRO A 5 1.69 73.87 6.00
CA PRO A 5 2.02 72.47 6.22
C PRO A 5 1.77 71.69 4.93
N VAL A 6 2.78 70.93 4.47
CA VAL A 6 2.59 69.89 3.45
C VAL A 6 2.23 68.61 4.19
N SER A 7 0.98 68.18 4.04
CA SER A 7 0.53 66.84 4.41
C SER A 7 0.79 65.91 3.22
N GLU A 8 1.80 65.05 3.32
CA GLU A 8 1.92 63.85 2.50
C GLU A 8 1.68 62.63 3.38
N THR A 9 0.44 62.15 3.38
CA THR A 9 0.11 60.78 3.74
C THR A 9 0.77 59.85 2.73
N GLN A 10 1.93 59.32 3.09
CA GLN A 10 2.56 58.20 2.41
C GLN A 10 1.70 56.96 2.68
N THR A 11 0.78 56.66 1.78
CA THR A 11 0.12 55.37 1.72
C THR A 11 1.19 54.32 1.46
N CYS A 12 1.48 53.48 2.45
CA CYS A 12 2.28 52.27 2.29
C CYS A 12 1.67 51.42 1.17
N SER A 13 2.24 51.54 -0.03
CA SER A 13 2.00 50.62 -1.12
C SER A 13 2.49 49.26 -0.66
N VAL A 14 1.56 48.33 -0.40
CA VAL A 14 1.85 46.92 -0.20
C VAL A 14 2.64 46.45 -1.41
N SER A 15 3.92 46.13 -1.21
CA SER A 15 4.78 45.56 -2.22
C SER A 15 4.11 44.29 -2.80
N PRO A 16 3.95 44.18 -4.13
CA PRO A 16 3.40 42.95 -4.71
C PRO A 16 4.38 41.80 -4.44
N LYS A 17 3.90 40.75 -3.78
CA LYS A 17 4.66 39.49 -3.59
C LYS A 17 5.18 39.04 -4.97
N PRO A 18 6.46 38.67 -5.11
CA PRO A 18 6.97 38.26 -6.42
C PRO A 18 6.33 36.92 -6.81
N LYS A 19 5.58 36.92 -7.92
CA LYS A 19 5.07 35.70 -8.56
C LYS A 19 6.22 34.98 -9.28
N TRP A 20 6.98 34.16 -8.56
CA TRP A 20 7.88 33.18 -9.16
C TRP A 20 7.07 31.92 -9.50
N ARG A 21 6.30 31.97 -10.59
CA ARG A 21 5.54 30.82 -11.05
C ARG A 21 6.16 30.31 -12.35
N ASN A 22 6.87 29.19 -12.21
CA ASN A 22 7.36 28.34 -13.30
C ASN A 22 6.87 26.91 -13.04
N ASP A 23 5.58 26.76 -12.73
CA ASP A 23 4.99 25.46 -12.43
C ASP A 23 4.54 24.75 -13.72
N PHE A 24 3.87 23.60 -13.58
CA PHE A 24 3.46 22.78 -14.72
C PHE A 24 2.39 23.44 -15.62
N ILE A 25 1.66 24.44 -15.13
CA ILE A 25 0.74 25.24 -15.95
C ILE A 25 1.52 26.28 -16.74
N ASP A 26 2.47 26.98 -16.11
CA ASP A 26 3.27 28.01 -16.79
C ASP A 26 4.19 27.40 -17.87
N ARG A 27 4.60 26.15 -17.67
CA ARG A 27 5.37 25.34 -18.65
C ARG A 27 4.48 24.61 -19.66
N GLU A 28 3.18 24.87 -19.67
CA GLU A 28 2.21 24.30 -20.62
C GLU A 28 2.19 22.76 -20.65
N LEU A 29 2.58 22.11 -19.55
CA LEU A 29 2.49 20.64 -19.42
C LEU A 29 1.04 20.19 -19.23
N LEU A 30 0.22 21.04 -18.62
CA LEU A 30 -1.23 20.94 -18.55
C LEU A 30 -1.82 22.33 -18.76
N ASN A 31 -2.99 22.40 -19.39
CA ASN A 31 -3.79 23.62 -19.38
C ASN A 31 -4.68 23.68 -18.13
N PHE A 32 -5.27 24.85 -17.87
CA PHE A 32 -6.08 25.07 -16.67
C PHE A 32 -7.33 24.17 -16.61
N ALA A 33 -7.98 23.93 -17.75
CA ALA A 33 -9.17 23.10 -17.83
C ALA A 33 -8.85 21.62 -17.57
N GLU A 34 -7.73 21.11 -18.11
CA GLU A 34 -7.23 19.77 -17.78
C GLU A 34 -6.92 19.66 -16.28
N GLY A 35 -6.32 20.70 -15.68
CA GLY A 35 -6.07 20.75 -14.24
C GLY A 35 -7.36 20.68 -13.40
N GLU A 36 -8.41 21.40 -13.80
CA GLU A 36 -9.72 21.35 -13.16
C GLU A 36 -10.40 19.98 -13.30
N GLU A 37 -10.31 19.35 -14.46
CA GLU A 37 -10.85 18.01 -14.71
C GLU A 37 -10.16 16.97 -13.83
N LEU A 38 -8.83 17.01 -13.71
CA LEU A 38 -8.07 16.10 -12.86
C LEU A 38 -8.35 16.33 -11.37
N LEU A 39 -8.53 17.59 -10.96
CA LEU A 39 -8.94 17.89 -9.58
C LEU A 39 -10.36 17.39 -9.29
N LEU A 40 -11.29 17.50 -10.25
CA LEU A 40 -12.63 16.94 -10.11
C LEU A 40 -12.58 15.41 -9.99
N LYS A 41 -11.81 14.74 -10.83
CA LYS A 41 -11.57 13.30 -10.74
C LYS A 41 -11.00 12.90 -9.38
N PHE A 42 -10.02 13.63 -8.86
CA PHE A 42 -9.48 13.35 -7.52
C PHE A 42 -10.59 13.36 -6.46
N ARG A 43 -11.51 14.32 -6.54
CA ARG A 43 -12.64 14.46 -5.62
C ARG A 43 -13.66 13.33 -5.70
N THR A 44 -14.00 12.92 -6.92
CA THR A 44 -15.07 11.95 -7.15
C THR A 44 -14.58 10.52 -6.97
N ASP A 45 -13.35 10.24 -7.41
CA ASP A 45 -12.89 8.88 -7.63
C ASP A 45 -11.85 8.44 -6.59
N LEU A 46 -10.93 9.34 -6.20
CA LEU A 46 -9.79 9.02 -5.33
C LEU A 46 -10.04 9.33 -3.86
N MET A 47 -10.60 10.51 -3.54
CA MET A 47 -10.89 10.94 -2.15
C MET A 47 -11.74 9.94 -1.36
N PRO A 48 -12.80 9.32 -1.92
CA PRO A 48 -13.58 8.31 -1.20
C PRO A 48 -12.77 7.06 -0.81
N LEU A 49 -11.76 6.72 -1.63
CA LEU A 49 -10.93 5.53 -1.45
C LEU A 49 -9.79 5.77 -0.43
N PHE A 50 -9.35 7.02 -0.27
CA PHE A 50 -8.34 7.42 0.70
C PHE A 50 -8.81 8.66 1.50
N PRO A 51 -9.62 8.48 2.56
CA PRO A 51 -10.38 9.54 3.22
C PRO A 51 -9.55 10.43 4.16
N PHE A 52 -8.24 10.52 3.94
CA PHE A 52 -7.30 11.20 4.83
C PHE A 52 -6.80 12.53 4.27
N VAL A 53 -7.10 12.83 3.00
CA VAL A 53 -6.80 14.10 2.34
C VAL A 53 -8.01 14.54 1.52
N LEU A 54 -8.83 15.44 2.08
CA LEU A 54 -10.11 15.86 1.48
C LEU A 54 -10.05 17.32 1.01
N ILE A 55 -10.59 17.59 -0.19
CA ILE A 55 -10.51 18.90 -0.86
C ILE A 55 -11.82 19.17 -1.62
N HIS A 56 -12.84 19.76 -1.01
CA HIS A 56 -14.10 20.07 -1.73
C HIS A 56 -14.25 21.54 -2.15
N GLU A 57 -13.92 22.48 -1.27
CA GLU A 57 -14.36 23.88 -1.42
C GLU A 57 -13.42 24.79 -2.22
N VAL A 58 -12.20 24.33 -2.51
CA VAL A 58 -11.14 25.18 -3.06
C VAL A 58 -11.09 25.05 -4.58
N ASN A 59 -11.20 26.13 -5.36
CA ASN A 59 -11.04 26.05 -6.81
C ASN A 59 -9.58 25.73 -7.21
N PHE A 60 -9.36 25.28 -8.45
CA PHE A 60 -8.02 24.85 -8.91
C PHE A 60 -6.97 25.96 -8.77
N GLY A 61 -7.31 27.20 -9.14
CA GLY A 61 -6.39 28.34 -9.05
C GLY A 61 -5.99 28.67 -7.61
N GLU A 62 -6.94 28.60 -6.68
CA GLU A 62 -6.69 28.81 -5.25
C GLU A 62 -5.84 27.69 -4.66
N LEU A 63 -6.10 26.42 -5.03
CA LEU A 63 -5.29 25.29 -4.58
C LEU A 63 -3.86 25.39 -5.12
N ARG A 64 -3.70 25.80 -6.38
CA ARG A 64 -2.40 26.11 -7.00
C ARG A 64 -1.63 27.20 -6.24
N GLU A 65 -2.33 28.17 -5.63
CA GLU A 65 -1.74 29.25 -4.83
C GLU A 65 -1.38 28.83 -3.41
N LYS A 66 -2.29 28.13 -2.73
CA LYS A 66 -2.16 27.83 -1.31
C LYS A 66 -1.41 26.53 -1.01
N SER A 67 -1.50 25.54 -1.91
CA SER A 67 -0.95 24.20 -1.70
C SER A 67 -0.41 23.61 -3.01
N PRO A 68 0.62 24.23 -3.60
CA PRO A 68 1.15 23.85 -4.91
C PRO A 68 1.75 22.43 -4.92
N PHE A 69 2.35 21.97 -3.82
CA PHE A 69 2.91 20.62 -3.78
C PHE A 69 1.82 19.54 -3.68
N LEU A 70 0.81 19.76 -2.85
CA LEU A 70 -0.38 18.92 -2.80
C LEU A 70 -1.04 18.85 -4.17
N LEU A 71 -1.21 19.99 -4.85
CA LEU A 71 -1.77 20.02 -6.20
C LEU A 71 -0.94 19.19 -7.17
N LEU A 72 0.40 19.35 -7.16
CA LEU A 72 1.30 18.56 -8.00
C LEU A 72 1.10 17.06 -7.75
N CYS A 73 1.08 16.60 -6.50
CA CYS A 73 0.85 15.19 -6.16
C CYS A 73 -0.52 14.68 -6.61
N ILE A 74 -1.57 15.50 -6.51
CA ILE A 74 -2.92 15.17 -7.01
C ILE A 74 -2.92 14.99 -8.52
N MET A 75 -2.31 15.92 -9.26
CA MET A 75 -2.18 15.81 -10.72
C MET A 75 -1.44 14.51 -11.07
N THR A 76 -0.31 14.22 -10.40
CA THR A 76 0.43 12.97 -10.61
C THR A 76 -0.42 11.73 -10.36
N ALA A 77 -1.22 11.70 -9.29
CA ALA A 77 -2.09 10.56 -8.98
C ALA A 77 -3.22 10.35 -10.01
N CYS A 78 -3.68 11.41 -10.68
CA CYS A 78 -4.79 11.38 -11.63
C CYS A 78 -4.37 11.27 -13.11
N LEU A 79 -3.05 11.23 -13.37
CA LEU A 79 -2.46 11.21 -14.71
C LEU A 79 -2.22 9.81 -15.27
N GLU A 80 -2.85 8.75 -14.72
CA GLU A 80 -2.61 7.37 -15.16
C GLU A 80 -3.00 7.14 -16.63
N HIS A 81 -3.90 7.98 -17.16
CA HIS A 81 -4.26 8.00 -18.57
C HIS A 81 -3.21 8.63 -19.50
N LYS A 82 -2.15 9.25 -18.96
CA LYS A 82 -1.00 9.86 -19.68
C LYS A 82 0.32 9.47 -18.97
N PRO A 83 0.77 8.20 -19.05
CA PRO A 83 1.89 7.67 -18.25
C PRO A 83 3.22 8.41 -18.46
N ALA A 84 3.53 8.83 -19.69
CA ALA A 84 4.74 9.60 -19.98
C ALA A 84 4.74 10.98 -19.30
N LEU A 85 3.57 11.61 -19.17
CA LEU A 85 3.42 12.88 -18.44
C LEU A 85 3.43 12.65 -16.92
N GLN A 86 2.78 11.59 -16.46
CA GLN A 86 2.80 11.16 -15.07
C GLN A 86 4.23 10.95 -14.55
N GLN A 87 5.11 10.33 -15.35
CA GLN A 87 6.52 10.16 -15.00
C GLN A 87 7.28 11.49 -14.89
N LYS A 88 7.00 12.46 -15.76
CA LYS A 88 7.59 13.81 -15.64
C LYS A 88 7.16 14.50 -14.36
N PHE A 89 5.89 14.38 -14.00
CA PHE A 89 5.34 14.93 -12.76
C PHE A 89 5.91 14.22 -11.52
N GLU A 90 6.13 12.90 -11.57
CA GLU A 90 6.79 12.15 -10.51
C GLU A 90 8.22 12.65 -10.24
N LEU A 91 8.99 12.89 -11.30
CA LEU A 91 10.34 13.44 -11.18
C LEU A 91 10.31 14.84 -10.55
N GLU A 92 9.31 15.64 -10.88
CA GLU A 92 9.10 16.95 -10.27
C GLU A 92 8.71 16.85 -8.79
N VAL A 93 7.81 15.92 -8.42
CA VAL A 93 7.47 15.64 -7.02
C VAL A 93 8.73 15.31 -6.23
N ARG A 94 9.61 14.44 -6.76
CA ARG A 94 10.89 14.10 -6.11
C ARG A 94 11.84 15.29 -5.98
N SER A 95 11.89 16.14 -7.01
CA SER A 95 12.67 17.38 -6.96
C SER A 95 12.17 18.29 -5.84
N VAL A 96 10.85 18.51 -5.76
CA VAL A 96 10.24 19.33 -4.72
C VAL A 96 10.44 18.73 -3.32
N ILE A 97 10.34 17.41 -3.17
CA ILE A 97 10.64 16.70 -1.91
C ILE A 97 12.10 16.97 -1.50
N SER A 98 13.05 16.78 -2.42
CA SER A 98 14.47 17.02 -2.16
C SER A 98 14.73 18.47 -1.73
N THR A 99 14.19 19.44 -2.47
CA THR A 99 14.42 20.85 -2.18
C THR A 99 13.69 21.30 -0.90
N ARG A 100 12.37 21.13 -0.82
CA ARG A 100 11.59 21.66 0.31
C ARG A 100 11.88 20.90 1.60
N ILE A 101 11.91 19.57 1.56
CA ILE A 101 12.00 18.75 2.79
C ILE A 101 13.46 18.59 3.25
N MET A 102 14.41 18.38 2.33
CA MET A 102 15.81 18.08 2.69
C MET A 102 16.69 19.32 2.68
N MET A 103 16.60 20.17 1.65
CA MET A 103 17.49 21.35 1.54
C MET A 103 16.97 22.53 2.38
N ASN A 104 15.68 22.83 2.29
CA ASN A 104 15.07 23.96 2.98
C ASN A 104 14.51 23.60 4.37
N MET A 105 14.45 22.30 4.71
CA MET A 105 13.91 21.80 5.97
C MET A 105 12.48 22.26 6.28
N GLU A 106 11.67 22.49 5.25
CA GLU A 106 10.28 22.93 5.37
C GLU A 106 9.38 21.83 5.94
N ARG A 107 8.46 22.21 6.83
CA ARG A 107 7.48 21.34 7.49
C ARG A 107 6.14 22.06 7.55
N ASP A 108 5.23 21.69 6.66
CA ASP A 108 3.90 22.29 6.59
C ASP A 108 2.83 21.27 6.13
N MET A 109 1.57 21.69 6.19
CA MET A 109 0.42 20.86 5.81
C MET A 109 0.35 20.59 4.30
N ASP A 110 0.91 21.45 3.45
CA ASP A 110 0.97 21.23 1.99
C ASP A 110 1.88 20.04 1.69
N ILE A 111 3.07 20.00 2.30
CA ILE A 111 4.02 18.90 2.20
C ILE A 111 3.41 17.60 2.74
N LEU A 112 2.84 17.63 3.95
CA LEU A 112 2.29 16.40 4.55
C LEU A 112 1.18 15.81 3.69
N ARG A 113 0.20 16.62 3.29
CA ARG A 113 -0.93 16.15 2.46
C ARG A 113 -0.46 15.66 1.10
N GLY A 114 0.49 16.37 0.47
CA GLY A 114 1.08 15.95 -0.80
C GLY A 114 1.78 14.61 -0.70
N LEU A 115 2.59 14.40 0.34
CA LEU A 115 3.24 13.11 0.61
C LEU A 115 2.23 11.98 0.80
N LEU A 116 1.17 12.20 1.58
CA LEU A 116 0.15 11.18 1.81
C LEU A 116 -0.52 10.75 0.50
N VAL A 117 -0.86 11.70 -0.38
CA VAL A 117 -1.40 11.41 -1.71
C VAL A 117 -0.37 10.64 -2.56
N HIS A 118 0.87 11.13 -2.63
CA HIS A 118 1.92 10.49 -3.42
C HIS A 118 2.23 9.05 -2.97
N ILE A 119 2.20 8.80 -1.65
CA ILE A 119 2.39 7.46 -1.08
C ILE A 119 1.17 6.57 -1.37
N ALA A 120 -0.06 7.09 -1.24
CA ALA A 120 -1.27 6.31 -1.45
C ALA A 120 -1.38 5.74 -2.88
N TRP A 121 -0.88 6.45 -3.89
CA TRP A 121 -0.89 6.01 -5.30
C TRP A 121 0.50 5.69 -5.87
N SER A 122 1.43 5.25 -5.01
CA SER A 122 2.84 5.04 -5.39
C SER A 122 3.11 4.01 -6.49
N HIS A 123 2.15 3.14 -6.79
CA HIS A 123 2.27 2.13 -7.85
C HIS A 123 2.34 2.73 -9.25
N TYR A 124 1.85 3.95 -9.43
CA TYR A 124 2.02 4.69 -10.68
C TYR A 124 3.40 5.34 -10.83
N HIS A 125 4.19 5.39 -9.75
CA HIS A 125 5.46 6.11 -9.72
C HIS A 125 6.64 5.17 -9.97
N TRP A 126 6.55 3.94 -9.48
CA TRP A 126 7.61 2.95 -9.58
C TRP A 126 7.10 1.60 -10.10
N ARG A 127 7.88 1.01 -11.01
CA ARG A 127 7.63 -0.31 -11.57
C ARG A 127 7.89 -1.44 -10.57
N ASN A 128 8.87 -1.24 -9.68
CA ASN A 128 9.31 -2.22 -8.69
C ASN A 128 8.98 -1.73 -7.27
N TYR A 129 8.61 -2.67 -6.42
CA TYR A 129 8.04 -2.38 -5.11
C TYR A 129 9.11 -2.03 -4.04
N HIS A 130 8.64 -1.35 -3.00
CA HIS A 130 9.17 -1.28 -1.63
C HIS A 130 10.07 -0.11 -1.16
N ALA A 131 11.25 0.16 -1.71
CA ALA A 131 12.24 0.94 -0.94
C ALA A 131 11.88 2.42 -0.74
N GLN A 132 11.39 3.09 -1.78
CA GLN A 132 11.16 4.54 -1.80
C GLN A 132 9.98 4.93 -0.90
N VAL A 133 8.91 4.13 -0.91
CA VAL A 133 7.70 4.36 -0.12
C VAL A 133 8.03 4.44 1.38
N TYR A 134 8.95 3.60 1.86
CA TYR A 134 9.34 3.56 3.25
C TYR A 134 10.07 4.82 3.70
N MET A 135 10.96 5.33 2.84
CA MET A 135 11.64 6.60 3.08
C MET A 135 10.62 7.76 3.15
N LEU A 136 9.67 7.80 2.21
CA LEU A 136 8.63 8.83 2.18
C LEU A 136 7.72 8.77 3.42
N LEU A 137 7.38 7.56 3.89
CA LEU A 137 6.62 7.38 5.13
C LEU A 137 7.38 7.90 6.35
N GLN A 138 8.69 7.64 6.43
CA GLN A 138 9.53 8.18 7.50
C GLN A 138 9.56 9.72 7.48
N MET A 139 9.63 10.32 6.29
CA MET A 139 9.52 11.78 6.14
C MET A 139 8.15 12.30 6.59
N ALA A 140 7.05 11.64 6.20
CA ALA A 140 5.70 12.01 6.62
C ALA A 140 5.52 11.92 8.15
N MET A 141 6.06 10.87 8.77
CA MET A 141 6.07 10.73 10.24
C MET A 141 6.85 11.87 10.92
N ALA A 142 8.03 12.23 10.39
CA ALA A 142 8.81 13.34 10.92
C ALA A 142 8.02 14.66 10.83
N ILE A 143 7.37 14.93 9.69
CA ILE A 143 6.52 16.13 9.52
C ILE A 143 5.33 16.14 10.48
N VAL A 144 4.68 15.00 10.71
CA VAL A 144 3.59 14.88 11.70
C VAL A 144 4.05 15.30 13.10
N VAL A 145 5.25 14.87 13.51
CA VAL A 145 5.84 15.23 14.80
C VAL A 145 6.23 16.70 14.85
N ASP A 146 6.87 17.22 13.79
CA ASP A 146 7.29 18.62 13.69
C ASP A 146 6.08 19.58 13.72
N LEU A 147 4.95 19.17 13.13
CA LEU A 147 3.68 19.91 13.17
C LEU A 147 2.89 19.70 14.49
N GLY A 148 3.35 18.79 15.36
CA GLY A 148 2.69 18.47 16.63
C GLY A 148 1.31 17.83 16.47
N LEU A 149 1.07 17.13 15.36
CA LEU A 149 -0.23 16.50 15.08
C LEU A 149 -0.46 15.21 15.89
N ASP A 150 0.58 14.65 16.50
CA ASP A 150 0.56 13.37 17.23
C ASP A 150 0.22 13.50 18.72
N ARG A 151 -0.08 14.71 19.24
CA ARG A 151 -0.23 14.96 20.68
C ARG A 151 -1.46 15.80 21.03
N TYR A 152 -2.11 15.44 22.14
CA TYR A 152 -3.26 16.17 22.70
C TYR A 152 -2.82 17.50 23.36
N ASP A 153 -1.81 17.52 24.25
CA ASP A 153 -1.19 18.78 24.75
C ASP A 153 0.08 18.64 25.64
N ASN A 154 0.74 17.49 25.75
CA ASN A 154 1.60 17.27 26.94
C ASN A 154 3.01 17.88 26.91
N PHE A 155 3.47 18.46 25.80
CA PHE A 155 4.77 19.15 25.78
C PHE A 155 4.78 20.28 24.74
N ARG A 156 4.24 21.45 25.10
CA ARG A 156 4.77 22.69 24.56
C ARG A 156 6.18 22.84 25.11
N MET A 157 7.19 22.50 24.32
CA MET A 157 8.51 23.08 24.57
C MET A 157 8.35 24.57 24.31
N ARG A 158 8.00 25.33 25.36
CA ARG A 158 8.06 26.79 25.35
C ARG A 158 9.45 27.11 24.84
N HIS A 159 9.54 27.72 23.66
CA HIS A 159 10.79 28.12 23.06
C HIS A 159 11.65 28.75 24.16
N ILE A 160 12.82 28.18 24.43
CA ILE A 160 13.76 28.65 25.46
C ILE A 160 14.32 30.06 25.12
N TYR A 161 13.92 30.62 23.97
CA TYR A 161 14.27 31.96 23.49
C TYR A 161 13.10 32.96 23.55
N ASP A 162 12.22 32.83 24.54
CA ASP A 162 11.22 33.87 24.82
C ASP A 162 11.86 34.99 25.65
N HIS A 163 12.66 35.84 24.97
CA HIS A 163 13.03 37.14 25.48
C HIS A 163 12.01 38.17 25.01
N GLY A 164 11.03 38.42 25.88
CA GLY A 164 10.47 39.76 26.06
C GLY A 164 9.27 40.13 25.18
N GLU A 165 8.22 40.51 25.89
CA GLU A 165 7.06 41.30 25.47
C GLU A 165 5.94 40.56 24.74
N ASP A 166 5.00 40.13 25.59
CA ASP A 166 3.58 39.97 25.29
C ASP A 166 3.07 41.08 24.36
N THR A 167 3.09 40.80 23.06
CA THR A 167 2.20 41.45 22.10
C THR A 167 1.13 40.44 21.71
N ASP A 168 0.04 40.51 22.47
CA ASP A 168 -1.27 40.03 22.11
C ASP A 168 -1.62 40.53 20.70
N GLY A 169 -1.45 39.66 19.69
CA GLY A 169 -1.50 40.07 18.29
C GLY A 169 -1.32 38.99 17.22
N SER A 170 -1.30 37.70 17.58
CA SER A 170 -1.31 36.60 16.59
C SER A 170 -2.62 35.80 16.65
N GLN A 171 -3.73 36.45 16.28
CA GLN A 171 -4.83 35.72 15.68
C GLN A 171 -4.32 35.06 14.38
N GLY A 172 -4.42 33.73 14.25
CA GLY A 172 -4.33 33.11 12.91
C GLY A 172 -3.96 31.64 12.83
N GLY A 173 -3.33 31.04 13.85
CA GLY A 173 -3.03 29.62 13.85
C GLY A 173 -4.09 28.84 14.61
N GLN A 174 -5.20 28.48 13.97
CA GLN A 174 -6.03 27.41 14.53
C GLN A 174 -5.09 26.22 14.76
N VAL A 175 -4.99 25.80 16.01
CA VAL A 175 -4.01 24.80 16.43
C VAL A 175 -4.16 23.57 15.51
N LEU A 176 -3.17 23.34 14.63
CA LEU A 176 -3.35 22.47 13.44
C LEU A 176 -3.84 21.07 13.82
N TYR A 177 -3.40 20.52 14.96
CA TYR A 177 -3.83 19.22 15.47
C TYR A 177 -5.32 19.15 15.86
N LEU A 178 -5.98 20.29 16.09
CA LEU A 178 -7.42 20.37 16.34
C LEU A 178 -8.24 20.56 15.07
N THR A 179 -7.61 20.87 13.94
CA THR A 179 -8.32 21.03 12.67
C THR A 179 -8.70 19.65 12.13
N PRO A 180 -9.89 19.48 11.55
CA PRO A 180 -10.29 18.23 10.91
C PRO A 180 -9.29 17.75 9.85
N ASP A 181 -8.73 18.68 9.07
CA ASP A 181 -7.68 18.38 8.08
C ASP A 181 -6.37 17.88 8.71
N GLY A 182 -5.94 18.47 9.83
CA GLY A 182 -4.79 17.99 10.60
C GLY A 182 -5.02 16.59 11.18
N GLN A 183 -6.22 16.34 11.72
CA GLN A 183 -6.61 15.03 12.25
C GLN A 183 -6.66 13.96 11.15
N ARG A 184 -7.25 14.27 9.99
CA ARG A 184 -7.26 13.37 8.82
C ARG A 184 -5.85 13.07 8.33
N ALA A 185 -4.98 14.08 8.20
CA ALA A 185 -3.61 13.89 7.75
C ALA A 185 -2.79 13.04 8.74
N PHE A 186 -2.92 13.29 10.05
CA PHE A 186 -2.31 12.48 11.10
C PHE A 186 -2.76 11.02 11.02
N LEU A 187 -4.07 10.77 10.97
CA LEU A 187 -4.62 9.42 10.86
C LEU A 187 -4.24 8.74 9.54
N GLY A 188 -4.11 9.50 8.45
CA GLY A 188 -3.63 9.00 7.17
C GLY A 188 -2.19 8.52 7.24
N CYS A 189 -1.33 9.28 7.89
CA CYS A 189 0.05 8.86 8.16
C CYS A 189 0.07 7.58 9.00
N TYR A 190 -0.67 7.55 10.12
CA TYR A 190 -0.79 6.37 10.97
C TYR A 190 -1.30 5.14 10.19
N TYR A 191 -2.33 5.32 9.36
CA TYR A 191 -2.92 4.27 8.54
C TYR A 191 -1.91 3.69 7.54
N LEU A 192 -1.24 4.54 6.76
CA LEU A 192 -0.25 4.08 5.77
C LEU A 192 0.97 3.42 6.44
N CYS A 193 1.44 3.95 7.57
CA CYS A 193 2.49 3.34 8.38
C CYS A 193 2.10 1.95 8.89
N SER A 194 0.86 1.78 9.34
CA SER A 194 0.34 0.48 9.79
C SER A 194 0.22 -0.52 8.63
N LYS A 195 -0.25 -0.07 7.46
CA LYS A 195 -0.30 -0.93 6.26
C LYS A 195 1.11 -1.35 5.82
N ALA A 196 2.08 -0.46 5.89
CA ALA A 196 3.47 -0.75 5.57
C ALA A 196 4.13 -1.68 6.62
N SER A 197 3.72 -1.61 7.89
CA SER A 197 4.34 -2.39 8.96
C SER A 197 4.13 -3.90 8.83
N ILE A 198 3.07 -4.32 8.14
CA ILE A 198 2.80 -5.74 7.79
C ILE A 198 4.02 -6.35 7.08
N PHE A 199 4.68 -5.59 6.21
CA PHE A 199 5.87 -6.05 5.46
C PHE A 199 7.19 -5.54 6.08
N ARG A 200 7.17 -4.41 6.79
CA ARG A 200 8.35 -3.81 7.44
C ARG A 200 7.98 -3.18 8.79
N ARG A 201 8.10 -3.97 9.86
CA ARG A 201 7.73 -3.59 11.23
C ARG A 201 8.30 -2.24 11.72
N GLN A 202 9.46 -1.81 11.21
CA GLN A 202 10.15 -0.57 11.61
C GLN A 202 9.39 0.73 11.24
N LEU A 203 8.36 0.66 10.39
CA LEU A 203 7.60 1.83 9.95
C LEU A 203 6.39 2.15 10.84
N ASN A 204 6.21 1.42 11.94
CA ASN A 204 5.01 1.48 12.76
C ASN A 204 4.98 2.72 13.67
N MET A 205 3.88 3.48 13.63
CA MET A 205 3.57 4.56 14.59
C MET A 205 2.86 4.00 15.81
N LYS A 206 3.25 4.37 17.04
CA LYS A 206 2.56 3.91 18.27
C LYS A 206 1.08 4.29 18.24
N HIS A 207 0.21 3.33 18.54
CA HIS A 207 -1.20 3.60 18.74
C HIS A 207 -1.40 4.22 20.14
N THR A 208 -1.96 5.43 20.19
CA THR A 208 -2.17 6.20 21.42
C THR A 208 -3.65 6.55 21.60
N ASP A 209 -4.04 6.98 22.79
CA ASP A 209 -5.40 7.49 23.03
C ASP A 209 -5.75 8.66 22.12
N TRP A 210 -4.75 9.42 21.68
CA TRP A 210 -4.91 10.50 20.71
C TRP A 210 -5.36 10.00 19.32
N VAL A 211 -4.87 8.83 18.87
CA VAL A 211 -5.36 8.20 17.64
C VAL A 211 -6.85 7.90 17.74
N ASN A 212 -7.29 7.30 18.85
CA ASN A 212 -8.70 7.00 19.10
C ASN A 212 -9.56 8.26 19.17
N TYR A 213 -9.10 9.26 19.94
CA TYR A 213 -9.79 10.55 20.06
C TYR A 213 -9.97 11.24 18.70
N CYS A 214 -8.93 11.29 17.86
CA CYS A 214 -9.01 11.89 16.53
C CYS A 214 -10.01 11.14 15.63
N ALA A 215 -9.95 9.81 15.62
CA ALA A 215 -10.84 8.99 14.80
C ALA A 215 -12.31 9.10 15.24
N GLU A 216 -12.57 9.08 16.56
CA GLU A 216 -13.91 9.27 17.12
C GLU A 216 -14.45 10.68 16.86
N ARG A 217 -13.62 11.71 17.04
CA ARG A 217 -14.02 13.10 16.81
C ARG A 217 -14.41 13.35 15.37
N LEU A 218 -13.67 12.80 14.39
CA LEU A 218 -14.02 12.90 12.97
C LEU A 218 -15.35 12.19 12.68
N GLY A 219 -15.58 11.01 13.26
CA GLY A 219 -16.87 10.31 13.10
C GLY A 219 -18.06 11.07 13.72
N GLN A 220 -17.87 11.66 14.91
CA GLN A 220 -18.91 12.42 15.62
C GLN A 220 -19.23 13.76 14.95
N ARG A 221 -18.22 14.40 14.35
CA ARG A 221 -18.32 15.70 13.65
C ARG A 221 -17.90 15.55 12.20
N ALA A 222 -18.52 14.58 11.52
CA ALA A 222 -18.25 14.28 10.13
C ALA A 222 -18.57 15.51 9.26
N GLU A 223 -17.54 16.10 8.66
CA GLU A 223 -17.71 17.12 7.62
C GLU A 223 -17.98 16.43 6.28
N TYR A 224 -17.39 15.24 6.11
CA TYR A 224 -17.56 14.40 4.94
C TYR A 224 -18.16 13.05 5.33
N PRO A 225 -18.99 12.44 4.48
CA PRO A 225 -19.49 11.08 4.71
C PRO A 225 -18.37 10.07 4.96
N SER A 226 -17.20 10.32 4.36
CA SER A 226 -16.02 9.48 4.53
C SER A 226 -15.43 9.46 5.93
N ASP A 227 -15.66 10.51 6.71
CA ASP A 227 -15.15 10.61 8.09
C ASP A 227 -15.75 9.52 8.99
N GLN A 228 -16.97 9.06 8.68
CA GLN A 228 -17.69 8.05 9.47
C GLN A 228 -17.01 6.68 9.47
N TYR A 229 -16.25 6.33 8.42
CA TYR A 229 -15.56 5.05 8.33
C TYR A 229 -14.05 5.13 8.57
N ILE A 230 -13.47 6.32 8.80
CA ILE A 230 -12.06 6.45 9.19
C ILE A 230 -11.79 5.62 10.45
N LYS A 231 -12.67 5.70 11.46
CA LYS A 231 -12.52 4.92 12.70
C LYS A 231 -12.43 3.41 12.42
N ALA A 232 -13.30 2.90 11.55
CA ALA A 232 -13.28 1.49 11.18
C ALA A 232 -11.94 1.09 10.52
N LEU A 233 -11.40 1.92 9.61
CA LEU A 233 -10.08 1.67 9.00
C LEU A 233 -8.96 1.62 10.06
N ILE A 234 -9.00 2.51 11.05
CA ILE A 234 -8.02 2.57 12.14
C ILE A 234 -8.15 1.37 13.07
N ASP A 235 -9.37 0.96 13.42
CA ASP A 235 -9.65 -0.20 14.26
C ASP A 235 -9.16 -1.50 13.61
N ILE A 236 -9.29 -1.63 12.28
CA ILE A 236 -8.71 -2.74 11.50
C ILE A 236 -7.20 -2.81 11.71
N GLN A 237 -6.49 -1.68 11.53
CA GLN A 237 -5.04 -1.65 11.65
C GLN A 237 -4.59 -1.92 13.10
N LEU A 238 -5.34 -1.42 14.10
CA LEU A 238 -5.08 -1.72 15.51
C LEU A 238 -5.21 -3.22 15.80
N LEU A 239 -6.21 -3.87 15.23
CA LEU A 239 -6.42 -5.31 15.44
C LEU A 239 -5.31 -6.14 14.79
N ALA A 240 -4.91 -5.81 13.56
CA ALA A 240 -3.76 -6.41 12.89
C ALA A 240 -2.49 -6.29 13.74
N ARG A 241 -2.23 -5.11 14.29
CA ARG A 241 -1.09 -4.87 15.18
C ARG A 241 -1.14 -5.67 16.48
N LYS A 242 -2.31 -5.75 17.13
CA LYS A 242 -2.46 -6.52 18.38
C LYS A 242 -2.07 -7.98 18.17
N ALA A 243 -2.41 -8.54 17.00
CA ALA A 243 -2.02 -9.88 16.61
C ALA A 243 -0.51 -10.02 16.37
N GLU A 244 0.14 -9.00 15.81
CA GLU A 244 1.60 -8.95 15.66
C GLU A 244 2.33 -8.94 17.01
N LEU A 245 1.85 -8.17 17.99
CA LEU A 245 2.48 -8.05 19.30
C LEU A 245 2.39 -9.33 20.15
N GLU A 246 1.41 -10.21 19.91
CA GLU A 246 1.39 -11.55 20.52
C GLU A 246 2.64 -12.37 20.15
N VAL A 247 3.30 -12.07 19.03
CA VAL A 247 4.52 -12.76 18.58
C VAL A 247 5.75 -12.28 19.35
N ASP A 248 5.75 -11.03 19.83
CA ASP A 248 6.93 -10.35 20.36
C ASP A 248 6.94 -10.24 21.91
N ASP A 249 5.77 -10.19 22.58
CA ASP A 249 5.66 -10.20 24.07
C ASP A 249 4.49 -11.09 24.56
N PRO A 250 4.76 -12.36 24.94
CA PRO A 250 3.73 -13.30 25.40
C PRO A 250 3.00 -12.89 26.68
N ILE A 251 3.57 -11.98 27.48
CA ILE A 251 3.03 -11.59 28.79
C ILE A 251 1.83 -10.64 28.63
N HIS A 252 1.83 -9.85 27.55
CA HIS A 252 0.76 -8.90 27.21
C HIS A 252 -0.05 -9.29 25.96
N ALA A 253 0.18 -10.51 25.45
CA ALA A 253 -0.56 -11.07 24.33
C ALA A 253 -2.06 -11.09 24.64
N ILE A 254 -2.89 -10.67 23.68
CA ILE A 254 -4.33 -10.82 23.79
C ILE A 254 -4.66 -12.32 23.86
N ASN A 255 -5.72 -12.68 24.59
CA ASN A 255 -6.20 -14.05 24.53
C ASN A 255 -6.74 -14.32 23.12
N LYS A 256 -6.34 -15.44 22.49
CA LYS A 256 -6.80 -15.85 21.16
C LYS A 256 -8.33 -15.82 21.01
N ASP A 257 -9.09 -16.21 22.03
CA ASP A 257 -10.56 -16.13 22.01
C ASP A 257 -11.09 -14.68 21.98
N GLN A 258 -10.37 -13.78 22.65
CA GLN A 258 -10.66 -12.35 22.61
C GLN A 258 -10.30 -11.75 21.24
N LEU A 259 -9.26 -12.25 20.57
CA LEU A 259 -8.91 -11.84 19.21
C LEU A 259 -10.03 -12.20 18.23
N PHE A 260 -10.52 -13.45 18.24
CA PHE A 260 -11.65 -13.86 17.37
C PHE A 260 -12.90 -13.03 17.61
N ARG A 261 -13.29 -12.85 18.88
CA ARG A 261 -14.44 -11.98 19.22
C ARG A 261 -14.24 -10.55 18.72
N SER A 262 -13.02 -10.02 18.78
CA SER A 262 -12.73 -8.67 18.30
C SER A 262 -12.86 -8.56 16.78
N ILE A 263 -12.44 -9.58 16.02
CA ILE A 263 -12.66 -9.65 14.57
C ILE A 263 -14.16 -9.66 14.27
N ASP A 264 -14.92 -10.54 14.93
CA ASP A 264 -16.34 -10.70 14.66
C ASP A 264 -17.13 -9.41 15.02
N VAL A 265 -16.77 -8.73 16.11
CA VAL A 265 -17.36 -7.42 16.48
C VAL A 265 -17.07 -6.36 15.41
N LEU A 266 -15.82 -6.28 14.94
CA LEU A 266 -15.41 -5.30 13.94
C LEU A 266 -16.06 -5.56 12.58
N GLU A 267 -16.18 -6.83 12.18
CA GLU A 267 -16.93 -7.26 10.99
C GLU A 267 -18.38 -6.76 11.06
N ASN A 268 -19.09 -7.06 12.14
CA ASN A 268 -20.47 -6.61 12.34
C ASN A 268 -20.60 -5.07 12.33
N GLN A 269 -19.66 -4.35 12.96
CA GLN A 269 -19.66 -2.88 12.96
C GLN A 269 -19.50 -2.31 11.55
N ILE A 270 -18.59 -2.86 10.75
CA ILE A 270 -18.37 -2.40 9.38
C ILE A 270 -19.56 -2.75 8.47
N GLU A 271 -20.16 -3.93 8.64
CA GLU A 271 -21.36 -4.31 7.91
C GLU A 271 -22.54 -3.36 8.18
N GLN A 272 -22.70 -2.91 9.43
CA GLN A 272 -23.68 -1.89 9.79
C GLN A 272 -23.39 -0.55 9.11
N LEU A 273 -22.12 -0.18 8.93
CA LEU A 273 -21.75 1.03 8.17
C LEU A 273 -22.10 0.93 6.68
N PHE A 274 -22.16 -0.28 6.10
CA PHE A 274 -22.55 -0.47 4.69
C PHE A 274 -24.06 -0.37 4.45
N ALA A 275 -24.89 -0.70 5.44
CA ALA A 275 -26.35 -0.76 5.28
C ALA A 275 -27.02 0.57 4.88
N PRO A 276 -26.73 1.72 5.52
CA PRO A 276 -27.29 3.02 5.14
C PRO A 276 -26.56 3.69 3.96
N ASN A 277 -25.31 3.28 3.69
CA ASN A 277 -24.36 4.02 2.85
C ASN A 277 -24.18 3.42 1.44
N LYS A 278 -25.28 3.04 0.78
CA LYS A 278 -25.24 2.39 -0.55
C LYS A 278 -24.65 3.25 -1.67
N ASN A 279 -24.63 4.57 -1.51
CA ASN A 279 -24.16 5.52 -2.51
C ASN A 279 -22.67 5.88 -2.38
N TYR A 280 -21.99 5.43 -1.33
CA TYR A 280 -20.59 5.78 -1.08
C TYR A 280 -19.65 4.70 -1.61
N ASN A 281 -18.55 5.14 -2.22
CA ASN A 281 -17.49 4.26 -2.68
C ASN A 281 -16.74 3.67 -1.48
N THR A 282 -17.22 2.53 -1.02
CA THR A 282 -16.74 1.80 0.16
C THR A 282 -15.82 0.64 -0.19
N TRP A 283 -15.33 0.57 -1.44
CA TRP A 283 -14.58 -0.57 -1.94
C TRP A 283 -13.28 -0.83 -1.18
N VAL A 284 -12.57 0.23 -0.76
CA VAL A 284 -11.38 0.07 0.10
C VAL A 284 -11.76 -0.54 1.44
N LEU A 285 -12.78 -0.02 2.13
CA LEU A 285 -13.23 -0.58 3.41
C LEU A 285 -13.68 -2.04 3.26
N ARG A 286 -14.34 -2.41 2.16
CA ARG A 286 -14.71 -3.80 1.86
C ARG A 286 -13.48 -4.68 1.65
N LEU A 287 -12.49 -4.23 0.91
CA LEU A 287 -11.23 -4.97 0.71
C LEU A 287 -10.49 -5.15 2.04
N GLU A 288 -10.37 -4.09 2.83
CA GLU A 288 -9.73 -4.12 4.15
C GLU A 288 -10.46 -5.07 5.10
N LEU A 289 -11.80 -5.01 5.14
CA LEU A 289 -12.63 -5.91 5.96
C LEU A 289 -12.37 -7.38 5.63
N ASN A 290 -12.36 -7.72 4.34
CA ASN A 290 -12.12 -9.10 3.92
C ASN A 290 -10.66 -9.53 4.17
N ALA A 291 -9.73 -8.58 4.31
CA ALA A 291 -8.33 -8.86 4.59
C ALA A 291 -8.03 -9.07 6.08
N ILE A 292 -8.86 -8.56 7.00
CA ILE A 292 -8.62 -8.62 8.45
C ILE A 292 -8.29 -10.04 8.90
N PRO A 293 -9.12 -11.07 8.64
CA PRO A 293 -8.87 -12.38 9.23
C PRO A 293 -7.59 -13.03 8.67
N ALA A 294 -7.30 -12.89 7.37
CA ALA A 294 -6.08 -13.43 6.78
C ALA A 294 -4.83 -12.77 7.36
N ILE A 295 -4.84 -11.44 7.53
CA ILE A 295 -3.70 -10.71 8.10
C ILE A 295 -3.56 -11.02 9.60
N VAL A 296 -4.63 -10.87 10.39
CA VAL A 296 -4.64 -11.06 11.85
C VAL A 296 -4.33 -12.51 12.24
N LEU A 297 -5.05 -13.48 11.67
CA LEU A 297 -4.91 -14.89 12.04
C LEU A 297 -3.71 -15.54 11.36
N GLY A 298 -3.30 -15.02 10.19
CA GLY A 298 -2.07 -15.40 9.52
C GLY A 298 -0.89 -15.26 10.49
N HIS A 299 -0.70 -14.07 11.08
CA HIS A 299 0.34 -13.82 12.08
C HIS A 299 0.28 -14.78 13.29
N ALA A 300 -0.92 -15.03 13.83
CA ALA A 300 -1.10 -15.86 15.01
C ALA A 300 -0.77 -17.36 14.79
N LEU A 301 -0.79 -17.84 13.54
CA LEU A 301 -0.42 -19.21 13.17
C LEU A 301 1.10 -19.45 13.05
N SER A 302 1.93 -18.40 13.13
CA SER A 302 3.40 -18.55 13.12
C SER A 302 3.92 -19.36 14.32
N GLN A 303 3.10 -19.48 15.36
CA GLN A 303 3.42 -20.24 16.57
C GLN A 303 3.17 -21.74 16.38
N ARG A 304 4.17 -22.55 16.74
CA ARG A 304 4.07 -24.03 16.84
C ARG A 304 3.11 -24.41 17.96
N ASP A 305 1.80 -24.28 17.73
CA ASP A 305 0.78 -24.80 18.64
C ASP A 305 0.52 -26.29 18.36
N SER A 306 0.73 -27.12 19.39
CA SER A 306 0.59 -28.57 19.44
C SER A 306 -0.85 -29.11 19.28
N HIS A 307 -1.85 -28.24 19.07
CA HIS A 307 -3.28 -28.61 19.07
C HIS A 307 -3.89 -28.54 17.66
N HIS A 308 -3.96 -29.69 16.99
CA HIS A 308 -4.42 -29.84 15.60
C HIS A 308 -5.83 -29.27 15.31
N GLN A 309 -6.82 -29.46 16.21
CA GLN A 309 -8.21 -29.03 15.94
C GLN A 309 -8.43 -27.51 15.95
N HIS A 310 -7.74 -26.75 16.81
CA HIS A 310 -7.82 -25.28 16.81
C HIS A 310 -7.12 -24.66 15.60
N ASN A 311 -6.15 -25.36 15.01
CA ASN A 311 -5.46 -24.91 13.80
C ASN A 311 -6.34 -25.06 12.55
N GLN A 312 -7.21 -26.06 12.49
CA GLN A 312 -8.06 -26.31 11.33
C GLN A 312 -9.12 -25.22 11.09
N HIS A 313 -9.88 -24.85 12.13
CA HIS A 313 -10.87 -23.77 12.04
C HIS A 313 -10.22 -22.42 11.68
N ARG A 314 -8.99 -22.17 12.16
CA ARG A 314 -8.19 -20.99 11.82
C ARG A 314 -7.80 -20.97 10.35
N LEU A 315 -7.24 -22.07 9.86
CA LEU A 315 -6.85 -22.22 8.46
C LEU A 315 -8.05 -22.02 7.53
N LEU A 316 -9.24 -22.52 7.91
CA LEU A 316 -10.47 -22.31 7.12
C LEU A 316 -10.91 -20.84 7.10
N ARG A 317 -10.87 -20.13 8.24
CA ARG A 317 -11.15 -18.68 8.29
C ARG A 317 -10.17 -17.88 7.44
N ILE A 318 -8.88 -18.22 7.50
CA ILE A 318 -7.83 -17.57 6.70
C ILE A 318 -8.04 -17.86 5.21
N ALA A 319 -8.34 -19.10 4.83
CA ALA A 319 -8.64 -19.47 3.45
C ALA A 319 -9.84 -18.69 2.91
N ARG A 320 -10.94 -18.64 3.68
CA ARG A 320 -12.15 -17.89 3.32
C ARG A 320 -11.84 -16.40 3.19
N SER A 321 -11.10 -15.82 4.12
CA SER A 321 -10.69 -14.42 4.05
C SER A 321 -9.84 -14.15 2.80
N ALA A 322 -8.82 -14.96 2.53
CA ALA A 322 -7.98 -14.82 1.36
C ALA A 322 -8.77 -14.94 0.04
N PHE A 323 -9.72 -15.88 -0.02
CA PHE A 323 -10.67 -16.01 -1.13
C PHE A 323 -11.56 -14.76 -1.27
N ASN A 324 -12.07 -14.24 -0.16
CA ASN A 324 -12.92 -13.06 -0.14
C ASN A 324 -12.18 -11.79 -0.58
N ILE A 325 -10.88 -11.63 -0.26
CA ILE A 325 -10.07 -10.50 -0.72
C ILE A 325 -10.01 -10.49 -2.25
N VAL A 326 -9.66 -11.64 -2.85
CA VAL A 326 -9.51 -11.74 -4.32
C VAL A 326 -10.85 -11.58 -5.01
N THR A 327 -11.92 -12.21 -4.50
CA THR A 327 -13.26 -12.05 -5.08
C THR A 327 -13.82 -10.64 -4.92
N ALA A 328 -13.58 -9.96 -3.79
CA ALA A 328 -13.93 -8.57 -3.61
C ALA A 328 -13.20 -7.68 -4.64
N PHE A 329 -11.92 -7.93 -4.90
CA PHE A 329 -11.18 -7.25 -5.96
C PHE A 329 -11.78 -7.51 -7.33
N LEU A 330 -12.12 -8.76 -7.66
CA LEU A 330 -12.76 -9.10 -8.93
C LEU A 330 -14.13 -8.42 -9.08
N ALA A 331 -14.88 -8.26 -7.99
CA ALA A 331 -16.18 -7.57 -7.96
C ALA A 331 -16.08 -6.04 -8.07
N THR A 332 -14.94 -5.42 -7.75
CA THR A 332 -14.75 -3.96 -7.88
C THR A 332 -15.03 -3.49 -9.31
N PRO A 333 -15.82 -2.43 -9.56
CA PRO A 333 -16.06 -1.95 -10.92
C PRO A 333 -14.77 -1.55 -11.64
N ALA A 334 -14.73 -1.71 -12.97
CA ALA A 334 -13.57 -1.34 -13.78
C ALA A 334 -13.22 0.16 -13.66
N SER A 335 -14.22 1.02 -13.40
CA SER A 335 -14.03 2.45 -13.15
C SER A 335 -13.38 2.78 -11.80
N VAL A 336 -13.52 1.91 -10.80
CA VAL A 336 -12.94 2.10 -9.46
C VAL A 336 -11.59 1.42 -9.34
N THR A 337 -11.43 0.28 -10.02
CA THR A 337 -10.26 -0.58 -9.88
C THR A 337 -8.93 0.16 -10.06
N PRO A 338 -8.66 0.99 -11.08
CA PRO A 338 -7.38 1.70 -11.20
C PRO A 338 -7.19 2.80 -10.13
N ASN A 339 -8.28 3.32 -9.58
CA ASN A 339 -8.20 4.41 -8.60
C ASN A 339 -7.91 3.92 -7.17
N LEU A 340 -7.84 2.61 -6.93
CA LEU A 340 -7.55 2.05 -5.61
C LEU A 340 -6.14 2.48 -5.12
N PRO A 341 -5.97 2.75 -3.81
CA PRO A 341 -4.65 2.99 -3.25
C PRO A 341 -3.75 1.75 -3.37
N MET A 342 -2.43 1.95 -3.45
CA MET A 342 -1.42 0.89 -3.59
C MET A 342 -1.62 -0.24 -2.57
N PHE A 343 -1.86 0.12 -1.31
CA PHE A 343 -2.00 -0.85 -0.23
C PHE A 343 -3.22 -1.78 -0.40
N SER A 344 -4.24 -1.40 -1.16
CA SER A 344 -5.34 -2.31 -1.50
C SER A 344 -4.87 -3.46 -2.40
N TYR A 345 -3.95 -3.20 -3.34
CA TYR A 345 -3.34 -4.24 -4.18
C TYR A 345 -2.40 -5.15 -3.41
N THR A 346 -1.71 -4.62 -2.39
CA THR A 346 -0.89 -5.46 -1.51
C THR A 346 -1.72 -6.52 -0.79
N SER A 347 -2.95 -6.17 -0.36
CA SER A 347 -3.88 -7.12 0.26
C SER A 347 -4.32 -8.21 -0.72
N ILE A 348 -4.54 -7.87 -1.98
CA ILE A 348 -4.92 -8.83 -3.04
C ILE A 348 -3.79 -9.81 -3.31
N TRP A 349 -2.57 -9.30 -3.46
CA TRP A 349 -1.38 -10.12 -3.65
C TRP A 349 -1.15 -11.04 -2.45
N TYR A 350 -1.32 -10.53 -1.23
CA TYR A 350 -1.27 -11.32 0.00
C TYR A 350 -2.32 -12.44 0.01
N GLY A 351 -3.56 -12.16 -0.40
CA GLY A 351 -4.61 -13.18 -0.52
C GLY A 351 -4.24 -14.31 -1.48
N LEU A 352 -3.69 -13.99 -2.66
CA LEU A 352 -3.21 -14.99 -3.62
C LEU A 352 -2.09 -15.85 -3.05
N LEU A 353 -1.13 -15.26 -2.33
CA LEU A 353 -0.05 -16.02 -1.69
C LEU A 353 -0.55 -16.95 -0.59
N VAL A 354 -1.46 -16.47 0.26
CA VAL A 354 -2.05 -17.28 1.34
C VAL A 354 -2.77 -18.49 0.75
N LEU A 355 -3.60 -18.29 -0.28
CA LEU A 355 -4.28 -19.38 -0.97
C LEU A 355 -3.28 -20.38 -1.59
N SER A 356 -2.25 -19.86 -2.25
CA SER A 356 -1.18 -20.67 -2.87
C SER A 356 -0.49 -21.55 -1.84
N LYS A 357 -0.13 -20.99 -0.68
CA LYS A 357 0.52 -21.71 0.42
C LYS A 357 -0.40 -22.78 1.02
N LEU A 358 -1.65 -22.43 1.30
CA LEU A 358 -2.64 -23.38 1.86
C LEU A 358 -2.89 -24.56 0.92
N SER A 359 -2.88 -24.33 -0.39
CA SER A 359 -3.05 -25.41 -1.37
C SER A 359 -1.91 -26.42 -1.36
N LEU A 360 -0.67 -25.94 -1.17
CA LEU A 360 0.50 -26.82 -1.09
C LEU A 360 0.50 -27.63 0.21
N LEU A 361 0.07 -27.03 1.32
CA LEU A 361 -0.09 -27.71 2.61
C LEU A 361 -1.19 -28.78 2.55
N SER A 362 -2.34 -28.48 1.92
CA SER A 362 -3.43 -29.43 1.72
C SER A 362 -3.01 -30.61 0.82
N ALA A 363 -2.22 -30.37 -0.23
CA ALA A 363 -1.70 -31.43 -1.09
C ALA A 363 -0.74 -32.39 -0.37
N ALA A 364 -0.05 -31.93 0.68
CA ALA A 364 0.85 -32.75 1.48
C ALA A 364 0.13 -33.55 2.59
N ALA A 365 -1.03 -33.09 3.04
CA ALA A 365 -1.85 -33.76 4.06
C ALA A 365 -2.82 -34.75 3.40
N THR A 366 -2.34 -35.95 3.08
CA THR A 366 -3.08 -37.00 2.35
C THR A 366 -4.30 -37.60 3.08
N GLU A 367 -4.63 -37.19 4.32
CA GLU A 367 -5.65 -37.88 5.13
C GLU A 367 -6.87 -37.03 5.58
N ASP A 368 -6.88 -35.69 5.43
CA ASP A 368 -7.94 -34.84 5.99
C ASP A 368 -8.73 -34.05 4.93
N LYS A 369 -9.89 -34.58 4.53
CA LYS A 369 -10.79 -34.06 3.47
C LYS A 369 -11.60 -32.80 3.85
N SER A 370 -11.25 -32.13 4.95
CA SER A 370 -12.07 -31.07 5.55
C SER A 370 -11.60 -29.65 5.23
N LEU A 371 -10.37 -29.49 4.71
CA LEU A 371 -9.76 -28.22 4.26
C LEU A 371 -9.51 -28.26 2.74
N GLU A 372 -10.54 -28.52 1.94
CA GLU A 372 -10.39 -28.52 0.47
C GLU A 372 -10.39 -27.10 -0.10
N VAL A 373 -9.29 -26.38 0.06
CA VAL A 373 -8.97 -25.25 -0.82
C VAL A 373 -8.63 -25.86 -2.18
N HIS A 374 -9.63 -25.96 -3.05
CA HIS A 374 -9.48 -26.64 -4.33
C HIS A 374 -8.44 -25.91 -5.17
N SER A 375 -7.42 -26.66 -5.56
CA SER A 375 -6.37 -26.24 -6.50
C SER A 375 -6.91 -25.50 -7.71
N ARG A 376 -8.07 -25.94 -8.22
CA ARG A 376 -8.73 -25.37 -9.39
C ARG A 376 -9.30 -23.98 -9.12
N ASP A 377 -9.80 -23.74 -7.92
CA ASP A 377 -10.39 -22.45 -7.53
C ASP A 377 -9.31 -21.38 -7.44
N ILE A 378 -8.13 -21.71 -6.90
CA ILE A 378 -6.99 -20.78 -6.85
C ILE A 378 -6.49 -20.45 -8.25
N HIS A 379 -6.37 -21.45 -9.12
CA HIS A 379 -5.97 -21.23 -10.49
C HIS A 379 -6.97 -20.33 -11.24
N ASN A 380 -8.27 -20.61 -11.11
CA ASN A 380 -9.32 -19.78 -11.70
C ASN A 380 -9.32 -18.34 -11.15
N LEU A 381 -9.14 -18.18 -9.84
CA LEU A 381 -9.04 -16.85 -9.20
C LEU A 381 -7.81 -16.09 -9.67
N GLY A 382 -6.65 -16.76 -9.73
CA GLY A 382 -5.42 -16.18 -10.23
C GLY A 382 -5.55 -15.72 -11.68
N LEU A 383 -6.11 -16.57 -12.55
CA LEU A 383 -6.39 -16.20 -13.95
C LEU A 383 -7.36 -15.03 -14.06
N ALA A 384 -8.45 -15.02 -13.29
CA ALA A 384 -9.40 -13.91 -13.31
C ALA A 384 -8.76 -12.60 -12.82
N ALA A 385 -7.89 -12.67 -11.79
CA ALA A 385 -7.15 -11.52 -11.28
C ALA A 385 -6.16 -11.00 -12.34
N MET A 386 -5.45 -11.90 -13.02
CA MET A 386 -4.57 -11.56 -14.14
C MET A 386 -5.30 -10.87 -15.29
N GLN A 387 -6.43 -11.44 -15.73
CA GLN A 387 -7.26 -10.84 -16.80
C GLN A 387 -7.73 -9.43 -16.42
N LYS A 388 -8.12 -9.24 -15.16
CA LYS A 388 -8.50 -7.91 -14.67
C LYS A 388 -7.32 -6.94 -14.66
N MET A 389 -6.15 -7.36 -14.21
CA MET A 389 -4.92 -6.55 -14.25
C MET A 389 -4.51 -6.22 -15.69
N GLU A 390 -4.67 -7.16 -16.61
CA GLU A 390 -4.44 -6.95 -18.05
C GLU A 390 -5.30 -5.83 -18.61
N THR A 391 -6.58 -5.78 -18.25
CA THR A 391 -7.50 -4.72 -18.72
C THR A 391 -7.11 -3.31 -18.26
N MET A 392 -6.33 -3.19 -17.18
CA MET A 392 -5.82 -1.92 -16.66
C MET A 392 -4.45 -1.56 -17.21
N SER A 393 -3.71 -2.55 -17.74
CA SER A 393 -2.35 -2.35 -18.22
C SER A 393 -2.33 -1.67 -19.58
N ARG A 394 -1.36 -0.78 -19.77
CA ARG A 394 -1.02 -0.16 -21.04
C ARG A 394 0.31 -0.68 -21.60
N GLY A 395 0.84 -1.74 -20.98
CA GLY A 395 2.14 -2.35 -21.29
C GLY A 395 3.29 -1.64 -20.58
N ASN A 396 4.28 -2.43 -20.14
CA ASN A 396 5.48 -1.94 -19.45
C ASN A 396 5.18 -1.09 -18.19
N ASP A 397 4.10 -1.41 -17.47
CA ASP A 397 3.66 -0.75 -16.24
C ASP A 397 3.56 -1.72 -15.05
N VAL A 398 3.08 -1.23 -13.91
CA VAL A 398 2.94 -2.05 -12.69
C VAL A 398 1.96 -3.19 -12.88
N TRP A 399 0.90 -3.00 -13.66
CA TRP A 399 -0.11 -4.04 -13.92
C TRP A 399 0.44 -5.15 -14.80
N ASP A 400 1.27 -4.78 -15.77
CA ASP A 400 2.05 -5.69 -16.61
C ASP A 400 2.95 -6.58 -15.76
N ASN A 401 3.67 -5.96 -14.83
CA ASN A 401 4.53 -6.66 -13.86
C ASN A 401 3.70 -7.60 -12.96
N CYS A 402 2.65 -7.09 -12.31
CA CYS A 402 1.79 -7.90 -11.44
C CYS A 402 1.16 -9.10 -12.16
N ARG A 403 0.77 -8.91 -13.43
CA ARG A 403 0.25 -9.99 -14.28
C ARG A 403 1.32 -11.05 -14.56
N ALA A 404 2.54 -10.63 -14.94
CA ALA A 404 3.67 -11.54 -15.18
C ALA A 404 4.04 -12.34 -13.91
N VAL A 405 4.12 -11.65 -12.77
CA VAL A 405 4.34 -12.25 -11.44
C VAL A 405 3.27 -13.30 -11.13
N THR A 406 1.99 -12.94 -11.26
CA THR A 406 0.89 -13.87 -10.98
C THR A 406 0.91 -15.07 -11.93
N GLY A 407 1.25 -14.86 -13.20
CA GLY A 407 1.39 -15.94 -14.18
C GLY A 407 2.53 -16.90 -13.82
N SER A 408 3.69 -16.38 -13.42
CA SER A 408 4.81 -17.19 -12.94
C SER A 408 4.43 -18.02 -11.71
N MET A 409 3.74 -17.40 -10.73
CA MET A 409 3.22 -18.09 -9.55
C MET A 409 2.31 -19.27 -9.90
N LEU A 410 1.36 -19.07 -10.81
CA LEU A 410 0.43 -20.13 -11.25
C LEU A 410 1.16 -21.26 -11.96
N SER A 411 2.10 -20.96 -12.86
CA SER A 411 2.92 -21.98 -13.54
C SER A 411 3.76 -22.78 -12.55
N TRP A 412 4.36 -22.11 -11.56
CA TRP A 412 5.13 -22.76 -10.52
C TRP A 412 4.25 -23.67 -9.65
N LEU A 413 3.04 -23.24 -9.28
CA LEU A 413 2.10 -24.06 -8.51
C LEU A 413 1.71 -25.34 -9.27
N GLU A 414 1.48 -25.26 -10.57
CA GLU A 414 1.18 -26.42 -11.41
C GLU A 414 2.35 -27.42 -11.45
N LYS A 415 3.57 -26.92 -11.69
CA LYS A 415 4.80 -27.75 -11.71
C LYS A 415 5.06 -28.43 -10.37
N SER A 416 4.82 -27.74 -9.26
CA SER A 416 5.01 -28.29 -7.91
C SER A 416 4.02 -29.42 -7.59
N ARG A 417 2.79 -29.36 -8.14
CA ARG A 417 1.80 -30.44 -7.96
C ARG A 417 2.10 -31.69 -8.78
N THR A 418 2.50 -31.53 -10.04
CA THR A 418 2.82 -32.69 -10.91
C THR A 418 4.01 -33.50 -10.37
N LYS A 419 5.00 -32.84 -9.76
CA LYS A 419 6.12 -33.50 -9.07
C LYS A 419 5.68 -34.31 -7.84
N SER A 420 4.73 -33.79 -7.04
CA SER A 420 4.19 -34.49 -5.87
C SER A 420 3.39 -35.75 -6.25
N GLN A 421 2.64 -35.71 -7.36
CA GLN A 421 1.92 -36.88 -7.88
C GLN A 421 2.82 -37.92 -8.55
N GLY A 422 3.96 -37.50 -9.13
CA GLY A 422 4.93 -38.40 -9.78
C GLY A 422 5.74 -39.29 -8.82
N ILE A 423 5.77 -38.97 -7.52
CA ILE A 423 6.50 -39.75 -6.50
C ILE A 423 5.68 -40.95 -5.98
N GLN A 424 4.39 -41.06 -6.32
CA GLN A 424 3.50 -42.12 -5.83
C GLN A 424 3.37 -43.37 -6.74
N LEU A 425 4.15 -43.49 -7.83
CA LEU A 425 4.25 -44.74 -8.60
C LEU A 425 5.69 -45.30 -8.58
N PRO A 426 5.96 -46.41 -7.87
CA PRO A 426 7.14 -47.20 -8.17
C PRO A 426 6.89 -47.92 -9.50
N ARG A 427 7.38 -47.34 -10.60
CA ARG A 427 7.45 -48.05 -11.88
C ARG A 427 8.66 -48.96 -11.84
N GLU A 428 8.46 -50.18 -11.35
CA GLU A 428 9.37 -51.29 -11.65
C GLU A 428 9.56 -51.39 -13.16
N THR A 429 10.75 -51.07 -13.67
CA THR A 429 11.23 -51.66 -14.92
C THR A 429 12.76 -51.64 -14.96
N SER A 430 13.31 -52.79 -14.57
CA SER A 430 14.46 -53.51 -15.14
C SER A 430 15.60 -52.72 -15.77
N ARG A 431 16.78 -52.87 -15.16
CA ARG A 431 18.13 -52.75 -15.74
C ARG A 431 18.20 -53.22 -17.20
N LYS A 432 18.82 -52.39 -18.07
CA LYS A 432 19.86 -52.81 -19.02
C LYS A 432 20.88 -51.68 -19.19
N GLU A 433 22.14 -52.06 -19.08
CA GLU A 433 23.35 -51.27 -19.33
C GLU A 433 23.58 -51.07 -20.84
N GLU A 434 24.19 -49.94 -21.23
CA GLU A 434 25.29 -49.82 -22.23
C GLU A 434 25.66 -48.32 -22.42
N VAL A 435 26.78 -47.84 -21.85
CA VAL A 435 28.16 -47.60 -22.40
C VAL A 435 28.41 -46.12 -22.82
N GLU A 436 29.52 -45.56 -22.30
CA GLU A 436 30.06 -44.19 -22.48
C GLU A 436 30.65 -43.90 -23.88
N ASN A 437 30.33 -42.70 -24.43
CA ASN A 437 31.13 -41.62 -25.10
C ASN A 437 32.44 -41.90 -25.92
N PRO A 438 32.97 -40.98 -26.79
CA PRO A 438 32.62 -39.56 -27.07
C PRO A 438 32.64 -39.09 -28.57
N ASP A 439 32.18 -37.84 -28.79
CA ASP A 439 32.33 -36.94 -29.97
C ASP A 439 33.81 -36.64 -30.36
N PRO A 440 34.18 -36.14 -31.60
CA PRO A 440 33.88 -34.75 -32.06
C PRO A 440 33.94 -34.39 -33.58
N LEU A 441 33.36 -33.24 -33.97
CA LEU A 441 34.03 -32.03 -34.55
C LEU A 441 33.06 -31.05 -35.30
N PRO A 442 33.40 -29.74 -35.42
CA PRO A 442 32.45 -28.62 -35.56
C PRO A 442 32.28 -28.07 -36.99
N GLY A 443 31.14 -27.41 -37.24
CA GLY A 443 30.84 -26.63 -38.45
C GLY A 443 30.77 -25.11 -38.18
N PRO A 444 30.93 -24.25 -39.21
CA PRO A 444 31.54 -22.92 -39.08
C PRO A 444 30.56 -21.77 -38.81
N VAL A 445 31.10 -20.72 -38.18
CA VAL A 445 30.51 -19.38 -37.97
C VAL A 445 30.78 -18.48 -39.19
N PRO A 446 29.83 -17.58 -39.57
CA PRO A 446 30.15 -16.31 -40.18
C PRO A 446 29.72 -15.09 -39.34
N GLU A 447 30.37 -13.97 -39.66
CA GLU A 447 30.63 -12.73 -38.90
C GLU A 447 29.50 -11.67 -38.83
N ASP A 448 29.72 -10.73 -37.90
CA ASP A 448 29.42 -9.28 -37.88
C ASP A 448 28.00 -8.72 -37.59
N SER A 449 27.84 -8.28 -36.32
CA SER A 449 27.41 -6.95 -35.77
C SER A 449 26.21 -6.18 -36.38
N PRO A 450 25.34 -5.52 -35.56
CA PRO A 450 25.77 -4.50 -34.60
C PRO A 450 25.01 -4.41 -33.25
N LEU A 451 25.63 -3.66 -32.33
CA LEU A 451 25.12 -3.13 -31.05
C LEU A 451 23.59 -3.08 -30.92
N ILE A 452 23.03 -4.06 -30.19
CA ILE A 452 21.69 -3.96 -29.63
C ILE A 452 21.83 -3.36 -28.24
N THR A 453 21.18 -2.22 -28.05
CA THR A 453 20.94 -1.58 -26.76
C THR A 453 20.33 -2.62 -25.82
N GLU A 454 20.99 -2.91 -24.69
CA GLU A 454 20.48 -3.85 -23.69
C GLU A 454 19.03 -3.50 -23.32
N PRO A 455 18.05 -4.40 -23.55
CA PRO A 455 16.76 -4.23 -22.93
C PRO A 455 16.93 -4.47 -21.43
N ALA A 456 16.50 -3.48 -20.64
CA ALA A 456 16.49 -3.54 -19.19
C ALA A 456 15.88 -4.88 -18.71
N VAL A 457 16.62 -5.56 -17.85
CA VAL A 457 16.36 -6.89 -17.28
C VAL A 457 14.88 -7.07 -16.93
N THR A 458 14.18 -7.90 -17.70
CA THR A 458 12.98 -8.59 -17.23
C THR A 458 13.43 -9.53 -16.12
N GLU A 459 13.17 -9.17 -14.86
CA GLU A 459 13.40 -10.06 -13.71
C GLU A 459 12.61 -11.35 -13.93
N ASP A 460 13.33 -12.43 -14.23
CA ASP A 460 12.75 -13.76 -14.43
C ASP A 460 12.39 -14.32 -13.06
N TRP A 461 11.10 -14.36 -12.72
CA TRP A 461 10.59 -14.88 -11.44
C TRP A 461 10.73 -16.39 -11.43
N ASP A 462 11.91 -16.89 -11.06
CA ASP A 462 12.22 -18.31 -11.02
C ASP A 462 11.57 -19.04 -9.82
N ALA A 463 11.72 -20.35 -9.79
CA ALA A 463 11.17 -21.19 -8.73
C ALA A 463 11.77 -20.91 -7.35
N ILE A 464 13.01 -20.39 -7.29
CA ILE A 464 13.73 -20.11 -6.04
C ILE A 464 13.12 -18.87 -5.39
N VAL A 465 12.80 -17.84 -6.16
CA VAL A 465 12.14 -16.62 -5.65
C VAL A 465 10.76 -16.95 -5.07
N TRP A 466 9.98 -17.80 -5.74
CA TRP A 466 8.68 -18.23 -5.21
C TRP A 466 8.79 -19.06 -3.93
N HIS A 467 9.73 -20.01 -3.89
CA HIS A 467 10.02 -20.78 -2.68
C HIS A 467 10.44 -19.85 -1.54
N GLN A 468 11.33 -18.89 -1.79
CA GLN A 468 11.79 -17.93 -0.78
C GLN A 468 10.64 -17.05 -0.29
N MET A 469 9.81 -16.51 -1.18
CA MET A 469 8.64 -15.69 -0.79
C MET A 469 7.66 -16.46 0.09
N LEU A 470 7.38 -17.73 -0.24
CA LEU A 470 6.48 -18.58 0.56
C LEU A 470 7.10 -19.03 1.89
N GLN A 471 8.43 -19.14 1.96
CA GLN A 471 9.16 -19.38 3.19
C GLN A 471 9.18 -18.13 4.07
N ASP A 472 9.41 -16.95 3.49
CA ASP A 472 9.38 -15.63 4.15
C ASP A 472 7.97 -15.27 4.66
N LEU A 473 6.92 -15.86 4.06
CA LEU A 473 5.57 -16.00 4.63
C LEU A 473 5.57 -16.96 5.85
N THR A 474 6.41 -16.65 6.83
CA THR A 474 6.75 -17.46 8.01
C THR A 474 5.57 -17.75 8.95
N TRP A 475 4.37 -17.22 8.69
CA TRP A 475 3.24 -17.31 9.61
C TRP A 475 2.20 -18.40 9.30
N ILE A 476 2.21 -19.03 8.12
CA ILE A 476 1.34 -20.18 7.82
C ILE A 476 2.21 -21.44 7.65
N GLY A 477 2.74 -21.99 8.74
CA GLY A 477 3.48 -23.27 8.73
C GLY A 477 4.73 -23.35 7.84
N GLY A 478 5.60 -24.33 8.11
CA GLY A 478 6.72 -24.67 7.23
C GLY A 478 6.23 -25.46 6.03
N ILE A 479 6.81 -25.19 4.85
CA ILE A 479 6.64 -26.07 3.67
C ILE A 479 7.26 -27.45 4.05
N PRO A 480 6.56 -28.57 3.84
CA PRO A 480 7.07 -29.91 4.16
C PRO A 480 8.44 -30.18 3.51
N VAL A 481 9.31 -30.90 4.22
CA VAL A 481 10.71 -31.19 3.81
C VAL A 481 10.80 -31.87 2.42
N GLU A 482 9.77 -32.62 2.02
CA GLU A 482 9.67 -33.26 0.71
C GLU A 482 9.51 -32.26 -0.47
N GLN A 483 9.08 -31.02 -0.20
CA GLN A 483 9.05 -29.92 -1.18
C GLN A 483 10.28 -29.00 -1.08
N GLN A 484 11.15 -29.19 -0.07
CA GLN A 484 12.44 -28.47 0.06
C GLN A 484 13.51 -29.10 -0.84
N SER A 485 13.46 -30.42 -1.08
CA SER A 485 14.33 -31.13 -2.02
C SER A 485 14.09 -30.76 -3.50
N ALA A 486 12.97 -30.11 -3.80
CA ALA A 486 12.62 -29.63 -5.14
C ALA A 486 13.44 -28.39 -5.58
N VAL A 487 14.10 -27.69 -4.65
CA VAL A 487 14.99 -26.54 -4.94
C VAL A 487 16.40 -27.02 -5.28
N HIS A 488 16.90 -28.04 -4.58
CA HIS A 488 18.24 -28.60 -4.85
C HIS A 488 18.35 -29.35 -6.19
N SER A 489 17.24 -29.72 -6.81
CA SER A 489 17.21 -30.37 -8.13
C SER A 489 17.15 -29.39 -9.31
N PHE A 490 17.18 -28.07 -9.05
CA PHE A 490 17.39 -27.03 -10.09
C PHE A 490 18.88 -26.73 -10.34
N GLN A 491 19.77 -27.20 -9.48
CA GLN A 491 21.17 -27.35 -9.86
C GLN A 491 21.24 -28.56 -10.79
N GLY A 492 21.40 -28.30 -12.09
CA GLY A 492 21.91 -29.32 -13.00
C GLY A 492 23.20 -29.93 -12.41
N PRO A 493 23.55 -31.16 -12.76
CA PRO A 493 24.73 -31.80 -12.19
C PRO A 493 25.94 -30.89 -12.46
N GLU A 494 26.64 -30.49 -11.39
CA GLU A 494 27.97 -29.89 -11.51
C GLU A 494 28.86 -30.91 -12.22
N PHE A 495 29.25 -30.58 -13.46
CA PHE A 495 30.34 -31.19 -14.19
C PHE A 495 31.29 -30.09 -14.65
#